data_AF-A0AAW9BC99-F1
#
_entry.id   AF-A0AAW9BC99-F1
#
_cell.length_a   1.000
_cell.length_b   1.000
_cell.length_c   1.000
_cell.angle_alpha   90.00
_cell.angle_beta   90.00
_cell.angle_gamma   90.00
#
_symmetry.space_group_name_H-M   'P 1'
#
loop_
_entity.id
_entity.type
_entity.pdbx_description
1 polymer ?
#
loop_
_entity_poly.entity_id
_entity_poly.type
_entity_poly.pdbx_seq_one_letter_code
_entity_poly.pdbx_strand_id
1 'polypeptide(L)'
;MPNQNFNAQLAEAISALNTPNFTPKLMSVIHSIFDFDCAIILGYREGKHPIYLYDSIENERELLFQRYLTNSFQNDPFFQNLNQHKQQGIFTLKDVAKKGIEYQTYRKQFYDQTGWKDELSMLVEIESGRWVILYFGCLREGKRFSAAQINNLRSHFSVLQSLCQQHWKQAEFNLSEPVVRPDAYTGNMKVAIEQ
;
A
#
# COMPACT_ATOMS: atom_id res chain seq x y z
N MET A 1 -3.13 8.41 -26.21
CA MET A 1 -4.59 8.34 -26.00
C MET A 1 -4.84 8.69 -24.54
N PRO A 2 -5.73 9.64 -24.19
CA PRO A 2 -6.19 9.72 -22.80
C PRO A 2 -6.72 8.34 -22.40
N ASN A 3 -6.39 7.86 -21.21
CA ASN A 3 -6.83 6.55 -20.71
C ASN A 3 -8.36 6.50 -20.74
N GLN A 4 -8.94 5.93 -21.80
CA GLN A 4 -10.39 5.86 -22.02
C GLN A 4 -11.12 5.16 -20.88
N ASN A 5 -10.40 4.41 -20.04
CA ASN A 5 -10.95 3.70 -18.89
C ASN A 5 -10.81 4.44 -17.54
N PHE A 6 -9.93 5.46 -17.43
CA PHE A 6 -9.68 6.11 -16.14
C PHE A 6 -10.95 6.76 -15.58
N ASN A 7 -11.67 7.54 -16.37
CA ASN A 7 -12.88 8.22 -15.92
C ASN A 7 -13.99 7.24 -15.52
N ALA A 8 -14.12 6.13 -16.25
CA ALA A 8 -15.10 5.08 -15.93
C ALA A 8 -14.75 4.38 -14.61
N GLN A 9 -13.49 3.95 -14.45
CA GLN A 9 -13.01 3.34 -13.21
C GLN A 9 -13.07 4.30 -12.03
N LEU A 10 -12.81 5.59 -12.26
CA LEU A 10 -12.94 6.64 -11.24
C LEU A 10 -14.40 6.78 -10.79
N ALA A 11 -15.36 6.81 -11.73
CA ALA A 11 -16.78 6.86 -11.41
C ALA A 11 -17.23 5.62 -10.61
N GLU A 12 -16.71 4.43 -10.94
CA GLU A 12 -16.97 3.21 -10.17
C GLU A 12 -16.37 3.28 -8.76
N ALA A 13 -15.15 3.79 -8.60
CA ALA A 13 -14.52 3.97 -7.29
C ALA A 13 -15.28 4.97 -6.42
N ILE A 14 -15.78 6.06 -7.01
CA ILE A 14 -16.63 7.04 -6.34
C ILE A 14 -17.95 6.39 -5.88
N SER A 15 -18.59 5.62 -6.77
CA SER A 15 -19.85 4.93 -6.46
C SER A 15 -19.69 3.85 -5.37
N ALA A 16 -18.48 3.32 -5.20
CA ALA A 16 -18.15 2.33 -4.19
C ALA A 16 -17.67 2.93 -2.86
N LEU A 17 -17.59 4.26 -2.71
CA LEU A 17 -17.21 4.91 -1.45
C LEU A 17 -17.99 4.36 -0.26
N ASN A 18 -17.32 4.22 0.88
CA ASN A 18 -17.87 3.64 2.12
C ASN A 18 -18.46 2.22 1.99
N THR A 19 -18.10 1.47 0.94
CA THR A 19 -18.46 0.06 0.79
C THR A 19 -17.22 -0.83 0.76
N PRO A 20 -17.32 -2.14 1.06
CA PRO A 20 -16.21 -3.09 0.93
C PRO A 20 -15.60 -3.15 -0.50
N ASN A 21 -16.36 -2.75 -1.52
CA ASN A 21 -15.92 -2.76 -2.91
C ASN A 21 -15.02 -1.55 -3.27
N PHE A 22 -14.87 -0.57 -2.38
CA PHE A 22 -14.07 0.63 -2.66
C PHE A 22 -12.62 0.27 -2.99
N THR A 23 -11.94 -0.49 -2.14
CA THR A 23 -10.50 -0.72 -2.29
C THR A 23 -10.16 -1.44 -3.60
N PRO A 24 -10.86 -2.51 -4.02
CA PRO A 24 -10.66 -3.09 -5.35
C PRO A 24 -10.88 -2.10 -6.51
N LYS A 25 -11.87 -1.20 -6.41
CA LYS A 25 -12.12 -0.17 -7.43
C LYS A 25 -11.05 0.91 -7.42
N LEU A 26 -10.57 1.34 -6.25
CA LEU A 26 -9.41 2.23 -6.13
C LEU A 26 -8.18 1.61 -6.80
N MET A 27 -7.90 0.31 -6.56
CA MET A 27 -6.77 -0.37 -7.21
C MET A 27 -6.93 -0.45 -8.72
N SER A 28 -8.15 -0.57 -9.23
CA SER A 28 -8.43 -0.52 -10.67
C SER A 28 -8.12 0.85 -11.27
N VAL A 29 -8.48 1.93 -10.56
CA VAL A 29 -8.14 3.30 -10.95
C VAL A 29 -6.62 3.48 -10.99
N ILE A 30 -5.91 3.07 -9.93
CA ILE A 30 -4.45 3.25 -9.85
C ILE A 30 -3.75 2.41 -10.93
N HIS A 31 -4.16 1.15 -11.15
CA HIS A 31 -3.61 0.30 -12.22
C HIS A 31 -3.73 0.93 -13.61
N SER A 32 -4.79 1.71 -13.86
CA SER A 32 -4.96 2.36 -15.15
C SER A 32 -3.90 3.42 -15.42
N ILE A 33 -3.39 4.08 -14.38
CA ILE A 33 -2.42 5.20 -14.49
C ILE A 33 -1.00 4.82 -14.05
N PHE A 34 -0.83 3.68 -13.39
CA PHE A 34 0.44 3.26 -12.79
C PHE A 34 0.58 1.74 -12.84
N ASP A 35 1.63 1.25 -13.49
CA ASP A 35 1.92 -0.18 -13.64
C ASP A 35 2.79 -0.67 -12.48
N PHE A 36 2.24 -1.55 -11.65
CA PHE A 36 2.88 -2.19 -10.50
C PHE A 36 2.54 -3.69 -10.47
N ASP A 37 3.35 -4.51 -9.80
CA ASP A 37 3.12 -5.95 -9.72
C ASP A 37 2.30 -6.34 -8.47
N CYS A 38 2.45 -5.61 -7.36
CA CYS A 38 1.64 -5.80 -6.16
C CYS A 38 1.42 -4.49 -5.39
N ALA A 39 0.36 -4.44 -4.60
CA ALA A 39 0.10 -3.35 -3.66
C ALA A 39 -0.26 -3.86 -2.27
N ILE A 40 0.05 -3.04 -1.25
CA ILE A 40 -0.35 -3.23 0.15
C ILE A 40 -0.93 -1.90 0.65
N ILE A 41 -2.01 -1.94 1.43
CA ILE A 41 -2.57 -0.76 2.08
C ILE A 41 -2.60 -0.97 3.58
N LEU A 42 -2.05 -0.01 4.31
CA LEU A 42 -2.07 0.02 5.77
C LEU A 42 -2.80 1.25 6.28
N GLY A 43 -3.61 1.07 7.30
CA GLY A 43 -4.13 2.14 8.15
C GLY A 43 -3.19 2.35 9.33
N TYR A 44 -2.83 3.58 9.61
CA TYR A 44 -1.93 3.92 10.71
C TYR A 44 -2.53 5.03 11.57
N ARG A 45 -2.45 4.85 12.89
CA ARG A 45 -2.70 5.92 13.87
C ARG A 45 -1.39 6.15 14.62
N GLU A 46 -1.04 7.41 14.82
CA GLU A 46 0.23 7.75 15.45
C GLU A 46 0.44 7.06 16.80
N GLY A 47 1.61 6.45 16.96
CA GLY A 47 1.96 5.70 18.17
C GLY A 47 1.22 4.36 18.34
N LYS A 48 0.47 3.90 17.32
CA LYS A 48 -0.20 2.60 17.31
C LYS A 48 0.38 1.68 16.26
N HIS A 49 0.08 0.40 16.41
CA HIS A 49 0.44 -0.59 15.41
C HIS A 49 -0.36 -0.35 14.11
N PRO A 50 0.28 -0.39 12.92
CA PRO A 50 -0.45 -0.31 11.66
C PRO A 50 -1.41 -1.50 11.50
N ILE A 51 -2.54 -1.23 10.87
CA ILE A 51 -3.63 -2.16 10.57
C ILE A 51 -3.60 -2.44 9.08
N TYR A 52 -3.72 -3.70 8.71
CA TYR A 52 -3.67 -4.12 7.32
C TYR A 52 -5.06 -4.02 6.67
N LEU A 53 -5.18 -3.19 5.63
CA LEU A 53 -6.46 -2.85 5.00
C LEU A 53 -6.67 -3.55 3.65
N TYR A 54 -5.60 -3.93 2.95
CA TYR A 54 -5.67 -4.60 1.65
C TYR A 54 -4.31 -5.09 1.17
N ASP A 55 -4.33 -6.11 0.31
CA ASP A 55 -3.22 -6.44 -0.58
C ASP A 55 -3.66 -7.11 -1.88
N SER A 56 -2.73 -7.09 -2.84
CA SER A 56 -2.82 -7.85 -4.08
C SER A 56 -1.66 -8.85 -4.21
N ILE A 57 -1.14 -9.36 -3.09
CA ILE A 57 0.01 -10.28 -3.09
C ILE A 57 -0.49 -11.69 -3.43
N GLU A 58 0.02 -12.25 -4.53
CA GLU A 58 -0.40 -13.59 -4.98
C GLU A 58 0.35 -14.73 -4.28
N ASN A 59 1.62 -14.52 -3.93
CA ASN A 59 2.51 -15.54 -3.36
C ASN A 59 3.10 -15.06 -2.02
N GLU A 60 3.29 -15.97 -1.08
CA GLU A 60 3.95 -15.70 0.22
C GLU A 60 3.31 -14.57 1.05
N ARG A 61 2.02 -14.28 0.82
CA ARG A 61 1.24 -13.25 1.54
C ARG A 61 1.37 -13.39 3.04
N GLU A 62 1.21 -14.60 3.58
CA GLU A 62 1.25 -14.85 5.02
C GLU A 62 2.65 -14.60 5.61
N LEU A 63 3.70 -15.00 4.89
CA LEU A 63 5.09 -14.75 5.29
C LEU A 63 5.40 -13.24 5.27
N LEU A 64 4.98 -12.54 4.22
CA LEU A 64 5.12 -11.10 4.08
C LEU A 64 4.37 -10.36 5.19
N PHE A 65 3.12 -10.75 5.44
CA PHE A 65 2.27 -10.18 6.47
C PHE A 65 2.87 -10.36 7.86
N GLN A 66 3.21 -11.61 8.23
CA GLN A 66 3.80 -11.92 9.54
C GLN A 66 5.10 -11.16 9.75
N ARG A 67 6.01 -11.16 8.76
CA ARG A 67 7.31 -10.49 8.92
C ARG A 67 7.18 -8.97 8.98
N TYR A 68 6.37 -8.40 8.09
CA TYR A 68 6.24 -6.95 7.99
C TYR A 68 5.55 -6.38 9.24
N LEU A 69 4.35 -6.87 9.58
CA LEU A 69 3.57 -6.33 10.68
C LEU A 69 4.20 -6.66 12.03
N THR A 70 4.73 -7.85 12.25
CA THR A 70 5.22 -8.20 13.59
C THR A 70 6.55 -7.53 13.93
N ASN A 71 7.49 -7.46 12.97
CA ASN A 71 8.89 -7.22 13.30
C ASN A 71 9.59 -6.11 12.49
N SER A 72 9.05 -5.69 11.34
CA SER A 72 9.83 -4.90 10.38
C SER A 72 9.28 -3.52 10.05
N PHE A 73 7.99 -3.24 10.28
CA PHE A 73 7.38 -1.95 9.87
C PHE A 73 8.08 -0.73 10.49
N GLN A 74 8.66 -0.86 11.69
CA GLN A 74 9.39 0.24 12.35
C GLN A 74 10.68 0.63 11.60
N ASN A 75 11.24 -0.31 10.84
CA ASN A 75 12.46 -0.13 10.05
C ASN A 75 12.15 0.21 8.58
N ASP A 76 10.86 0.28 8.21
CA ASP A 76 10.44 0.69 6.87
C ASP A 76 10.77 2.18 6.66
N PRO A 77 11.55 2.53 5.62
CA PRO A 77 11.98 3.91 5.39
C PRO A 77 10.81 4.85 5.06
N PHE A 78 9.72 4.36 4.45
CA PHE A 78 8.52 5.15 4.20
C PHE A 78 7.78 5.44 5.49
N PHE A 79 7.67 4.44 6.38
CA PHE A 79 7.05 4.60 7.68
C PHE A 79 7.86 5.54 8.60
N GLN A 80 9.18 5.45 8.56
CA GLN A 80 10.07 6.38 9.27
C GLN A 80 9.93 7.80 8.72
N ASN A 81 9.95 7.96 7.40
CA ASN A 81 9.75 9.26 6.74
C ASN A 81 8.39 9.87 7.12
N LEU A 82 7.34 9.06 7.14
CA LEU A 82 6.01 9.47 7.60
C LEU A 82 6.08 10.00 9.03
N ASN A 83 6.66 9.23 9.96
CA ASN A 83 6.73 9.64 11.36
C ASN A 83 7.62 10.86 11.60
N GLN A 84 8.66 11.06 10.79
CA GLN A 84 9.55 12.20 10.92
C GLN A 84 8.96 13.49 10.34
N HIS A 85 8.35 13.41 9.16
CA HIS A 85 8.00 14.59 8.37
C HIS A 85 6.51 14.89 8.29
N LYS A 86 5.65 13.91 8.58
CA LYS A 86 4.18 14.05 8.54
C LYS A 86 3.69 14.64 7.21
N GLN A 87 4.34 14.25 6.12
CA GLN A 87 4.08 14.78 4.79
C GLN A 87 3.31 13.77 3.95
N GLN A 88 2.18 14.18 3.40
CA GLN A 88 1.43 13.42 2.41
C GLN A 88 2.05 13.57 1.01
N GLY A 89 1.87 12.57 0.16
CA GLY A 89 2.38 12.59 -1.21
C GLY A 89 2.84 11.24 -1.72
N ILE A 90 3.55 11.29 -2.86
CA ILE A 90 4.21 10.15 -3.47
C ILE A 90 5.70 10.19 -3.13
N PHE A 91 6.21 9.09 -2.60
CA PHE A 91 7.59 8.94 -2.17
C PHE A 91 8.21 7.71 -2.83
N THR A 92 9.38 7.90 -3.41
CA THR A 92 10.23 6.82 -3.92
C THR A 92 11.23 6.40 -2.85
N LEU A 93 11.84 5.22 -2.99
CA LEU A 93 12.95 4.84 -2.13
C LEU A 93 14.10 5.87 -2.12
N LYS A 94 14.35 6.57 -3.22
CA LYS A 94 15.38 7.62 -3.26
C LYS A 94 15.03 8.84 -2.42
N ASP A 95 13.74 9.13 -2.24
CA ASP A 95 13.27 10.27 -1.44
C ASP A 95 13.43 10.00 0.05
N VAL A 96 13.20 8.74 0.48
CA VAL A 96 13.13 8.37 1.90
C VAL A 96 14.38 7.68 2.43
N ALA A 97 15.09 6.93 1.58
CA ALA A 97 16.31 6.26 1.97
C ALA A 97 17.47 7.27 1.99
N LYS A 98 17.72 7.87 3.15
CA LYS A 98 19.02 8.50 3.42
C LYS A 98 20.08 7.42 3.21
N LYS A 99 21.03 7.64 2.30
CA LYS A 99 22.12 6.68 2.02
C LYS A 99 22.80 6.31 3.35
N GLY A 100 22.50 5.12 3.86
CA GLY A 100 22.89 4.71 5.21
C GLY A 100 22.79 3.21 5.40
N ILE A 101 23.43 2.73 6.46
CA ILE A 101 23.56 1.30 6.79
C ILE A 101 22.18 0.67 7.04
N GLU A 102 21.25 1.41 7.68
CA GLU A 102 19.91 0.93 8.02
C GLU A 102 19.08 0.57 6.77
N TYR A 103 19.10 1.41 5.74
CA TYR A 103 18.43 1.10 4.46
C TYR A 103 19.05 -0.12 3.77
N GLN A 104 20.37 -0.27 3.81
CA GLN A 104 21.03 -1.45 3.23
C GLN A 104 20.67 -2.74 3.98
N THR A 105 20.53 -2.66 5.30
CA THR A 105 20.08 -3.77 6.15
C THR A 105 18.62 -4.14 5.88
N TYR A 106 17.71 -3.15 5.81
CA TYR A 106 16.31 -3.37 5.45
C TYR A 106 16.18 -3.98 4.05
N ARG A 107 16.87 -3.40 3.05
CA ARG A 107 16.91 -3.93 1.69
C ARG A 107 17.37 -5.39 1.66
N LYS A 108 18.44 -5.73 2.38
CA LYS A 108 18.99 -7.10 2.39
C LYS A 108 18.08 -8.09 3.13
N GLN A 109 17.41 -7.66 4.20
CA GLN A 109 16.55 -8.55 4.99
C GLN A 109 15.17 -8.73 4.37
N PHE A 110 14.62 -7.68 3.77
CA PHE A 110 13.27 -7.69 3.21
C PHE A 110 13.29 -8.02 1.71
N TYR A 111 13.96 -7.21 0.88
CA TYR A 111 13.86 -7.36 -0.58
C TYR A 111 14.53 -8.62 -1.15
N ASP A 112 15.65 -9.07 -0.56
CA ASP A 112 16.30 -10.30 -1.01
C ASP A 112 15.45 -11.54 -0.69
N GLN A 113 14.57 -11.46 0.33
CA GLN A 113 13.75 -12.57 0.78
C GLN A 113 12.33 -12.55 0.19
N THR A 114 11.84 -11.39 -0.25
CA THR A 114 10.48 -11.22 -0.78
C THR A 114 10.44 -11.07 -2.31
N GLY A 115 11.61 -10.93 -2.95
CA GLY A 115 11.73 -10.75 -4.39
C GLY A 115 11.43 -9.33 -4.89
N TRP A 116 11.11 -8.38 -3.99
CA TRP A 116 10.84 -6.99 -4.35
C TRP A 116 12.08 -6.34 -4.97
N LYS A 117 11.89 -5.65 -6.10
CA LYS A 117 12.97 -5.06 -6.89
C LYS A 117 12.95 -3.54 -6.88
N ASP A 118 11.76 -2.95 -6.78
CA ASP A 118 11.52 -1.52 -6.61
C ASP A 118 10.28 -1.30 -5.76
N GLU A 119 10.21 -0.14 -5.11
CA GLU A 119 9.08 0.23 -4.25
C GLU A 119 8.81 1.73 -4.30
N LEU A 120 7.52 2.07 -4.23
CA LEU A 120 7.01 3.42 -4.14
C LEU A 120 5.86 3.44 -3.15
N SER A 121 5.76 4.51 -2.36
CA SER A 121 4.68 4.69 -1.40
C SER A 121 3.85 5.94 -1.68
N MET A 122 2.54 5.84 -1.47
CA MET A 122 1.62 6.96 -1.40
C MET A 122 1.13 7.12 0.04
N LEU A 123 1.47 8.26 0.64
CA LEU A 123 1.08 8.63 2.00
C LEU A 123 -0.09 9.60 1.96
N VAL A 124 -1.19 9.25 2.62
CA VAL A 124 -2.39 10.09 2.69
C VAL A 124 -2.77 10.34 4.15
N GLU A 125 -2.82 11.60 4.55
CA GLU A 125 -3.41 11.98 5.84
C GLU A 125 -4.94 11.95 5.69
N ILE A 126 -5.59 11.12 6.47
CA ILE A 126 -7.05 11.00 6.51
C ILE A 126 -7.65 12.06 7.43
N GLU A 127 -7.08 12.15 8.63
CA GLU A 127 -7.33 13.13 9.68
C GLU A 127 -6.04 13.32 10.48
N SER A 128 -5.99 14.33 11.35
CA SER A 128 -4.80 14.59 12.17
C SER A 128 -4.32 13.34 12.90
N GLY A 129 -3.09 12.91 12.60
CA GLY A 129 -2.48 11.72 13.20
C GLY A 129 -3.06 10.37 12.73
N ARG A 130 -3.91 10.37 11.69
CA ARG A 130 -4.49 9.18 11.07
C ARG A 130 -4.13 9.14 9.60
N TRP A 131 -3.45 8.07 9.20
CA TRP A 131 -2.85 7.92 7.89
C TRP A 131 -3.30 6.65 7.20
N VAL A 132 -3.32 6.71 5.87
CA VAL A 132 -3.36 5.53 5.02
C VAL A 132 -2.09 5.53 4.17
N ILE A 133 -1.43 4.38 4.15
CA ILE A 133 -0.15 4.16 3.49
C ILE A 133 -0.38 3.11 2.41
N LEU A 134 -0.14 3.45 1.15
CA LEU A 134 -0.23 2.51 0.04
C LEU A 134 1.17 2.25 -0.48
N TYR A 135 1.58 0.99 -0.47
CA TYR A 135 2.84 0.53 -1.03
C TYR A 135 2.57 -0.09 -2.40
N PHE A 136 3.45 0.19 -3.35
CA PHE A 136 3.44 -0.40 -4.68
C PHE A 136 4.80 -1.04 -4.96
N GLY A 137 4.80 -2.33 -5.25
CA GLY A 137 5.99 -3.13 -5.49
C GLY A 137 6.16 -3.52 -6.96
N CYS A 138 7.42 -3.58 -7.41
CA CYS A 138 7.83 -4.32 -8.60
C CYS A 138 8.50 -5.64 -8.17
N LEU A 139 8.07 -6.77 -8.72
CA LEU A 139 8.60 -8.10 -8.41
C LEU A 139 9.44 -8.66 -9.57
N ARG A 140 9.24 -8.17 -10.80
CA ARG A 140 9.96 -8.66 -11.98
C ARG A 140 11.39 -8.15 -12.04
N GLU A 141 12.31 -9.03 -12.38
CA GLU A 141 13.72 -8.66 -12.58
C GLU A 141 13.86 -7.58 -13.67
N GLY A 142 14.72 -6.59 -13.42
CA GLY A 142 14.90 -5.44 -14.33
C GLY A 142 13.76 -4.40 -14.36
N LYS A 143 12.55 -4.69 -13.85
CA LYS A 143 11.45 -3.72 -13.77
C LYS A 143 11.73 -2.70 -12.67
N ARG A 144 11.63 -1.41 -13.00
CA ARG A 144 11.75 -0.27 -12.09
C ARG A 144 10.69 0.77 -12.45
N PHE A 145 10.26 1.56 -11.47
CA PHE A 145 9.35 2.67 -11.75
C PHE A 145 10.11 3.79 -12.47
N SER A 146 9.69 4.09 -13.69
CA SER A 146 10.26 5.20 -14.47
C SER A 146 9.81 6.56 -13.93
N ALA A 147 10.60 7.61 -14.17
CA ALA A 147 10.23 8.97 -13.81
C ALA A 147 8.90 9.40 -14.46
N ALA A 148 8.61 8.95 -15.69
CA ALA A 148 7.35 9.22 -16.37
C ALA A 148 6.15 8.58 -15.65
N GLN A 149 6.26 7.32 -15.21
CA GLN A 149 5.21 6.65 -14.43
C GLN A 149 4.98 7.35 -13.09
N ILE A 150 6.07 7.71 -12.40
CA ILE A 150 6.01 8.40 -11.10
C ILE A 150 5.34 9.77 -11.26
N ASN A 151 5.71 10.54 -12.28
CA ASN A 151 5.11 11.85 -12.55
C ASN A 151 3.63 11.74 -12.93
N ASN A 152 3.25 10.70 -13.68
CA ASN A 152 1.85 10.43 -14.00
C ASN A 152 1.04 10.08 -12.74
N LEU A 153 1.59 9.27 -11.82
CA LEU A 153 0.92 9.00 -10.55
C LEU A 153 0.80 10.27 -9.70
N ARG A 154 1.87 11.08 -9.62
CA ARG A 154 1.89 12.37 -8.90
C ARG A 154 0.83 13.35 -9.42
N SER A 155 0.59 13.41 -10.73
CA SER A 155 -0.43 14.31 -11.30
C SER A 155 -1.88 13.95 -10.91
N HIS A 156 -2.11 12.69 -10.49
CA HIS A 156 -3.42 12.21 -10.03
C HIS A 156 -3.54 12.14 -8.50
N PHE A 157 -2.48 12.51 -7.76
CA PHE A 157 -2.42 12.36 -6.30
C PHE A 157 -3.60 13.04 -5.59
N SER A 158 -3.98 14.25 -5.98
CA SER A 158 -5.06 15.00 -5.32
C SER A 158 -6.42 14.30 -5.38
N VAL A 159 -6.74 13.65 -6.50
CA VAL A 159 -7.97 12.87 -6.66
C VAL A 159 -7.91 11.58 -5.83
N LEU A 160 -6.79 10.85 -5.91
CA LEU A 160 -6.59 9.64 -5.12
C LEU A 160 -6.65 9.92 -3.61
N GLN A 161 -5.97 10.98 -3.17
CA GLN A 161 -5.99 11.48 -1.80
C GLN A 161 -7.43 11.75 -1.34
N SER A 162 -8.23 12.46 -2.16
CA SER A 162 -9.62 12.79 -1.84
C SER A 162 -10.49 11.53 -1.70
N LEU A 163 -10.32 10.54 -2.59
CA LEU A 163 -11.02 9.26 -2.48
C LEU A 163 -10.67 8.52 -1.20
N CYS A 164 -9.38 8.44 -0.89
CA CYS A 164 -8.88 7.80 0.34
C CYS A 164 -9.47 8.48 1.57
N GLN A 165 -9.43 9.81 1.63
CA GLN A 165 -10.01 10.59 2.72
C GLN A 165 -11.51 10.31 2.87
N GLN A 166 -12.30 10.38 1.79
CA GLN A 166 -13.74 10.16 1.87
C GLN A 166 -14.10 8.73 2.35
N HIS A 167 -13.37 7.72 1.91
CA HIS A 167 -13.64 6.34 2.31
C HIS A 167 -13.18 6.04 3.75
N TRP A 168 -11.98 6.46 4.14
CA TRP A 168 -11.39 6.06 5.44
C TRP A 168 -11.64 7.05 6.59
N LYS A 169 -12.26 8.21 6.35
CA LYS A 169 -12.55 9.20 7.40
C LYS A 169 -13.42 8.64 8.52
N GLN A 170 -14.52 7.99 8.17
CA GLN A 170 -15.49 7.45 9.13
C GLN A 170 -15.40 5.93 9.31
N ALA A 171 -14.68 5.22 8.44
CA ALA A 171 -14.49 3.79 8.57
C ALA A 171 -13.67 3.50 9.85
N GLU A 172 -14.04 2.47 10.59
CA GLU A 172 -13.08 1.83 11.49
C GLU A 172 -12.01 1.14 10.63
N PHE A 173 -10.74 1.23 11.04
CA PHE A 173 -9.70 0.43 10.40
C PHE A 173 -9.89 -1.01 10.84
N ASN A 174 -10.64 -1.77 10.06
CA ASN A 174 -10.84 -3.20 10.27
C ASN A 174 -9.77 -3.98 9.50
N LEU A 175 -9.29 -5.09 10.08
CA LEU A 175 -8.40 -6.00 9.36
C LEU A 175 -9.08 -6.46 8.07
N SER A 176 -8.36 -6.41 6.96
CA SER A 176 -8.87 -6.98 5.71
C SER A 176 -9.04 -8.50 5.86
N GLU A 177 -10.23 -8.99 5.57
CA GLU A 177 -10.41 -10.42 5.35
C GLU A 177 -9.65 -10.85 4.07
N PRO A 178 -9.13 -12.08 4.01
CA PRO A 178 -8.52 -12.60 2.78
C PRO A 178 -9.53 -12.52 1.63
N VAL A 179 -9.08 -12.16 0.43
CA VAL A 179 -9.86 -12.42 -0.79
C VAL A 179 -9.96 -13.94 -0.93
N VAL A 180 -11.08 -14.52 -0.48
CA VAL A 180 -11.33 -15.97 -0.60
C VAL A 180 -11.48 -16.29 -2.09
N ARG A 181 -10.41 -16.82 -2.71
CA ARG A 181 -10.56 -17.61 -3.93
C ARG A 181 -11.08 -19.00 -3.49
N PRO A 182 -12.19 -19.51 -4.04
CA PRO A 182 -12.81 -20.77 -3.57
C PRO A 182 -11.91 -22.01 -3.58
N ASP A 183 -10.74 -21.97 -4.21
CA ASP A 183 -9.94 -23.16 -4.49
C ASP A 183 -8.58 -23.24 -3.79
N ALA A 184 -8.30 -22.38 -2.79
CA ALA A 184 -7.05 -22.46 -2.04
C ALA A 184 -7.30 -22.52 -0.53
N TYR A 185 -6.67 -23.52 0.10
CA TYR A 185 -6.56 -23.80 1.54
C TYR A 185 -7.57 -24.80 2.14
N THR A 186 -7.24 -26.08 1.98
CA THR A 186 -7.32 -27.05 3.08
C THR A 186 -6.21 -26.74 4.09
N GLY A 187 -6.56 -26.27 5.28
CA GLY A 187 -5.59 -26.12 6.37
C GLY A 187 -6.04 -25.18 7.47
N ASN A 188 -6.37 -25.74 8.63
CA ASN A 188 -6.85 -25.06 9.82
C ASN A 188 -5.95 -23.90 10.30
N MET A 189 -6.53 -22.73 10.52
CA MET A 189 -6.08 -21.84 11.60
C MET A 189 -7.26 -21.05 12.18
N LYS A 190 -7.99 -21.70 13.09
CA LYS A 190 -8.66 -20.98 14.18
C LYS A 190 -7.63 -20.82 15.30
N VAL A 191 -7.74 -19.71 16.02
CA VAL A 191 -7.05 -19.35 17.27
C VAL A 191 -5.78 -18.49 17.09
N ALA A 192 -6.02 -17.18 16.96
CA ALA A 192 -5.25 -16.13 17.63
C ALA A 192 -5.99 -14.78 17.47
N ILE A 193 -7.18 -14.68 18.07
CA ILE A 193 -7.85 -13.40 18.31
C ILE A 193 -8.29 -13.46 19.78
N GLU A 194 -7.99 -12.41 20.53
CA GLU A 194 -8.05 -12.24 21.99
C GLU A 194 -6.71 -12.51 22.70
N GLN A 195 -5.80 -11.52 22.69
CA GLN A 195 -5.32 -10.78 23.87
C GLN A 195 -4.78 -9.40 23.47
#